data_AF-A0A4Y2WXA1-F1
#
_entry.id   AF-A0A4Y2WXA1-F1
#
_cell.length_a   1.000
_cell.length_b   1.000
_cell.length_c   1.000
_cell.angle_alpha   90.00
_cell.angle_beta   90.00
_cell.angle_gamma   90.00
#
_symmetry.space_group_name_H-M   'P 1'
#
loop_
_entity.id
_entity.type
_entity.pdbx_description
1 polymer ?
#
loop_
_entity_poly.entity_id
_entity_poly.type
_entity_poly.pdbx_seq_one_letter_code
_entity_poly.pdbx_strand_id
1 'polypeptide(L)'
;MRKAFLIADGRPDEDPSQINLDEVQRFIESYPVVLCRHFSRCVDAFMKLIKRNDNLLGGKVIDFWSRIEFQNPGSPHVHLVVWFDNTPSFETPDGLAYIDRVISCRLPSEEEDPDLRALVKRNQIHRHTHTCHKNNSETCRFAFPRDRCVQTRIARIAPPSSDEFIRNGGRFCTLKRTTNEKWINNYNQEILKFFNANMDIQP
;
A
#
# COMPACT_ATOMS: atom_id res chain seq x y z
N MET A 1 4.80 15.39 7.31
CA MET A 1 3.49 16.05 7.12
C MET A 1 3.10 16.90 8.31
N ARG A 2 2.90 16.34 9.52
CA ARG A 2 2.50 17.09 10.74
C ARG A 2 3.31 18.36 11.01
N LYS A 3 4.64 18.32 10.91
CA LYS A 3 5.49 19.52 11.05
C LYS A 3 5.17 20.62 10.03
N ALA A 4 4.85 20.24 8.79
CA ALA A 4 4.49 21.22 7.75
C ALA A 4 3.15 21.92 8.07
N PHE A 5 2.20 21.19 8.66
CA PHE A 5 0.96 21.80 9.15
C PHE A 5 1.21 22.75 10.32
N LEU A 6 2.02 22.35 11.31
CA LEU A 6 2.38 23.23 12.42
C LEU A 6 3.05 24.53 11.97
N ILE A 7 3.93 24.48 10.97
CA ILE A 7 4.54 25.68 10.38
C ILE A 7 3.47 26.55 9.72
N ALA A 8 2.56 25.96 8.95
CA ALA A 8 1.48 26.69 8.28
C ALA A 8 0.48 27.31 9.26
N ASP A 9 0.27 26.67 10.41
CA ASP A 9 -0.62 27.10 11.49
C ASP A 9 0.05 28.07 12.49
N GLY A 10 1.28 28.51 12.21
CA GLY A 10 1.99 29.48 13.06
C GLY A 10 2.53 28.90 14.38
N ARG A 11 2.64 27.57 14.50
CA ARG A 11 3.14 26.84 15.68
C ARG A 11 4.41 26.03 15.37
N PRO A 12 5.46 26.63 14.79
CA PRO A 12 6.60 25.89 14.26
C PRO A 12 7.43 25.18 15.33
N ASP A 13 7.30 25.53 16.61
CA ASP A 13 8.11 24.95 17.70
C ASP A 13 7.42 23.78 18.41
N GLU A 14 6.13 23.56 18.14
CA GLU A 14 5.42 22.42 18.71
C GLU A 14 5.94 21.08 18.17
N ASP A 15 5.85 20.05 19.02
CA ASP A 15 6.25 18.68 18.69
C ASP A 15 5.15 18.01 17.83
N PRO A 16 5.47 17.63 16.57
CA PRO A 16 4.53 16.93 15.70
C PRO A 16 4.00 15.60 16.26
N SER A 17 4.70 14.98 17.21
CA SER A 17 4.27 13.71 17.81
C SER A 17 3.00 13.88 18.66
N GLN A 18 2.76 15.07 19.21
CA GLN A 18 1.66 15.38 20.12
C GLN A 18 0.33 15.68 19.41
N ILE A 19 0.37 15.90 18.09
CA ILE A 19 -0.83 16.18 17.30
C ILE A 19 -1.70 14.91 17.20
N ASN A 20 -2.93 15.00 17.70
CA ASN A 20 -3.90 13.91 17.65
C ASN A 20 -4.58 13.80 16.26
N LEU A 21 -5.39 12.77 16.05
CA LEU A 21 -6.01 12.51 14.75
C LEU A 21 -7.05 13.56 14.33
N ASP A 22 -7.82 14.09 15.29
CA ASP A 22 -8.85 15.10 15.01
C ASP A 22 -8.21 16.41 14.54
N GLU A 23 -7.09 16.79 15.16
CA GLU A 23 -6.33 17.96 14.75
C GLU A 23 -5.65 17.74 13.39
N VAL A 24 -5.12 16.54 13.11
CA VAL A 24 -4.63 16.20 11.77
C VAL A 24 -5.74 16.34 10.73
N GLN A 25 -6.96 15.88 11.03
CA GLN A 25 -8.11 16.01 10.14
C GLN A 25 -8.44 17.49 9.87
N ARG A 26 -8.53 18.31 10.93
CA ARG A 26 -8.72 19.77 10.80
C ARG A 26 -7.64 20.41 9.93
N PHE A 27 -6.38 20.00 10.07
CA PHE A 27 -5.29 20.52 9.25
C PHE A 27 -5.38 20.13 7.78
N ILE A 28 -5.80 18.90 7.48
CA ILE A 28 -6.05 18.43 6.12
C ILE A 28 -7.08 19.34 5.42
N GLU A 29 -8.15 19.70 6.13
CA GLU A 29 -9.22 20.57 5.64
C GLU A 29 -8.79 22.04 5.55
N SER A 30 -8.03 22.53 6.53
CA SER A 30 -7.64 23.94 6.64
C SER A 30 -6.44 24.31 5.75
N TYR A 31 -5.54 23.36 5.49
CA TYR A 31 -4.28 23.58 4.77
C TYR A 31 -4.10 22.65 3.56
N PRO A 32 -5.07 22.60 2.62
CA PRO A 32 -5.03 21.67 1.49
C PRO A 32 -3.82 21.88 0.58
N VAL A 33 -3.36 23.13 0.40
CA VAL A 33 -2.16 23.43 -0.41
C VAL A 33 -0.89 22.85 0.21
N VAL A 34 -0.76 22.92 1.54
CA VAL A 34 0.39 22.37 2.28
C VAL A 34 0.39 20.85 2.18
N LEU A 35 -0.77 20.23 2.37
CA LEU A 35 -0.98 18.80 2.19
C LEU A 35 -0.58 18.35 0.78
N CYS A 36 -1.14 18.98 -0.26
CA CYS A 36 -0.86 18.64 -1.64
C CYS A 36 0.63 18.79 -1.96
N ARG A 37 1.26 19.91 -1.58
CA ARG A 37 2.68 20.13 -1.85
C ARG A 37 3.58 19.13 -1.13
N HIS A 38 3.25 18.77 0.12
CA HIS A 38 3.98 17.74 0.84
C HIS A 38 3.81 16.37 0.15
N PHE A 39 2.58 16.00 -0.21
CA PHE A 39 2.29 14.74 -0.88
C PHE A 39 3.01 14.63 -2.23
N SER A 40 2.93 15.65 -3.08
CA SER A 40 3.64 15.69 -4.37
C SER A 40 5.14 15.50 -4.19
N ARG A 41 5.76 16.15 -3.19
CA ARG A 41 7.19 15.97 -2.91
C ARG A 41 7.54 14.54 -2.49
N CYS A 42 6.68 13.89 -1.71
CA CYS A 42 6.87 12.48 -1.33
C CYS A 42 6.78 11.56 -2.56
N VAL A 43 5.78 11.78 -3.43
CA VAL A 43 5.62 11.01 -4.68
C VAL A 43 6.80 11.25 -5.62
N ASP A 44 7.23 12.49 -5.82
CA ASP A 44 8.38 12.83 -6.67
C ASP A 44 9.68 12.18 -6.16
N ALA A 45 9.89 12.21 -4.83
CA ALA A 45 11.05 11.57 -4.21
C ALA A 45 11.00 10.04 -4.39
N PHE A 46 9.82 9.44 -4.25
CA PHE A 46 9.62 8.02 -4.49
C PHE A 46 9.86 7.63 -5.96
N MET A 47 9.33 8.41 -6.91
CA MET A 47 9.57 8.17 -8.33
C MET A 47 11.06 8.29 -8.70
N LYS A 48 11.80 9.22 -8.07
CA LYS A 48 13.25 9.31 -8.21
C LYS A 48 13.97 8.10 -7.61
N LEU A 49 13.49 7.57 -6.49
CA LEU A 49 14.06 6.39 -5.84
C LEU A 49 13.92 5.15 -6.74
N ILE A 50 12.71 4.83 -7.20
CA ILE A 50 12.48 3.61 -7.99
C ILE A 50 13.13 3.66 -9.39
N LYS A 51 13.31 4.87 -9.96
CA LYS A 51 14.03 5.04 -11.23
C LYS A 51 15.56 4.94 -11.09
N ARG A 52 16.10 5.02 -9.87
CA ARG A 52 17.54 4.95 -9.60
C ARG A 52 17.96 3.65 -8.93
N ASN A 53 17.02 2.90 -8.37
CA ASN A 53 17.25 1.64 -7.67
C ASN A 53 16.49 0.52 -8.37
N ASP A 54 17.15 -0.12 -9.33
CA ASP A 54 16.61 -1.25 -10.10
C ASP A 54 16.27 -2.46 -9.20
N ASN A 55 16.81 -2.53 -7.98
CA ASN A 55 16.56 -3.66 -7.08
C ASN A 55 15.30 -3.51 -6.24
N LEU A 56 14.82 -2.28 -5.97
CA LEU A 56 13.72 -2.01 -5.02
C LEU A 56 12.43 -2.74 -5.38
N LEU A 57 12.10 -2.70 -6.68
CA LEU A 57 10.93 -3.37 -7.25
C LEU A 57 11.34 -4.56 -8.14
N GLY A 58 12.60 -4.99 -8.09
CA GLY A 58 13.07 -6.20 -8.77
C GLY A 58 13.41 -6.05 -10.25
N GLY A 59 13.44 -4.84 -10.80
CA GLY A 59 13.95 -4.57 -12.14
C GLY A 59 14.09 -3.08 -12.45
N LYS A 60 14.72 -2.78 -13.58
CA LYS A 60 14.86 -1.41 -14.10
C LYS A 60 13.51 -0.90 -14.59
N VAL A 61 13.08 0.26 -14.10
CA VAL A 61 11.85 0.92 -14.55
C VAL A 61 11.99 1.37 -16.01
N ILE A 62 11.08 0.91 -16.88
CA ILE A 62 11.03 1.29 -18.30
C ILE A 62 9.87 2.23 -18.61
N ASP A 63 8.77 2.12 -17.89
CA ASP A 63 7.60 2.99 -18.04
C ASP A 63 6.81 3.05 -16.73
N PHE A 64 5.93 4.05 -16.60
CA PHE A 64 5.04 4.19 -15.46
C PHE A 64 3.79 5.01 -15.82
N TRP A 65 2.68 4.72 -15.15
CA TRP A 65 1.47 5.52 -15.17
C TRP A 65 1.10 5.86 -13.74
N SER A 66 0.72 7.11 -13.49
CA SER A 66 0.31 7.54 -12.16
C SER A 66 -0.90 8.46 -12.21
N ARG A 67 -1.76 8.34 -11.21
CA ARG A 67 -2.89 9.26 -10.98
C ARG A 67 -3.01 9.58 -9.49
N ILE A 68 -3.10 10.87 -9.18
CA ILE A 68 -3.42 11.33 -7.83
C ILE A 68 -4.92 11.51 -7.73
N GLU A 69 -5.50 10.97 -6.67
CA GLU A 69 -6.91 11.10 -6.32
C GLU A 69 -7.04 11.55 -4.87
N PHE A 70 -8.19 12.12 -4.53
CA PHE A 70 -8.50 12.57 -3.18
C PHE A 70 -9.66 11.73 -2.64
N GLN A 71 -9.46 11.08 -1.51
CA GLN A 71 -10.54 10.38 -0.80
C GLN A 71 -11.39 11.41 -0.07
N ASN A 72 -12.62 11.06 0.32
CA ASN A 72 -13.38 11.84 1.30
C ASN A 72 -12.84 11.46 2.69
N PRO A 73 -12.30 12.36 3.53
CA PRO A 73 -12.51 13.83 3.61
C PRO A 73 -11.37 14.75 3.11
N GLY A 74 -10.59 14.34 2.11
CA GLY A 74 -9.63 15.20 1.39
C GLY A 74 -8.19 14.69 1.37
N SER A 75 -7.93 13.48 1.90
CA SER A 75 -6.59 12.90 1.88
C SER A 75 -6.20 12.44 0.46
N PRO A 76 -5.03 12.86 -0.06
CA PRO A 76 -4.56 12.39 -1.35
C PRO A 76 -4.02 10.95 -1.26
N HIS A 77 -4.26 10.15 -2.31
CA HIS A 77 -3.58 8.90 -2.57
C HIS A 77 -3.11 8.86 -4.03
N VAL A 78 -2.13 8.00 -4.31
CA VAL A 78 -1.59 7.81 -5.66
C VAL A 78 -1.88 6.39 -6.11
N HIS A 79 -2.50 6.26 -7.27
CA HIS A 79 -2.47 5.03 -8.06
C HIS A 79 -1.22 5.07 -8.93
N LEU A 80 -0.42 4.00 -8.90
CA LEU A 80 0.82 3.90 -9.64
C LEU A 80 0.92 2.51 -10.27
N VAL A 81 1.14 2.48 -11.57
CA VAL A 81 1.51 1.29 -12.35
C VAL A 81 2.93 1.51 -12.86
N VAL A 82 3.79 0.51 -12.71
CA VAL A 82 5.20 0.58 -13.11
C VAL A 82 5.53 -0.64 -13.94
N TRP A 83 6.18 -0.43 -15.08
CA TRP A 83 6.69 -1.50 -15.93
C TRP A 83 8.20 -1.61 -15.78
N PHE A 84 8.68 -2.85 -15.69
CA PHE A 84 10.10 -3.16 -15.54
C PHE A 84 10.64 -3.95 -16.72
N ASP A 85 11.90 -3.68 -17.06
CA ASP A 85 12.63 -4.43 -18.07
C ASP A 85 12.82 -5.89 -17.63
N ASN A 86 12.72 -6.83 -18.59
CA ASN A 86 12.94 -8.27 -18.39
C ASN A 86 12.18 -8.91 -17.21
N THR A 87 10.98 -8.42 -16.89
CA THR A 87 10.11 -9.05 -15.87
C THR A 87 9.76 -10.48 -16.29
N PRO A 88 10.08 -11.52 -15.48
CA PRO A 88 9.69 -12.88 -15.79
C PRO A 88 8.17 -13.04 -15.77
N SER A 89 7.64 -13.98 -16.55
CA SER A 89 6.22 -14.30 -16.49
C SER A 89 5.83 -14.75 -15.08
N PHE A 90 4.82 -14.11 -14.48
CA PHE A 90 4.33 -14.44 -13.14
C PHE A 90 3.71 -15.83 -13.01
N GLU A 91 3.48 -16.53 -14.13
CA GLU A 91 3.04 -17.93 -14.15
C GLU A 91 4.23 -18.93 -14.04
N THR A 92 5.47 -18.45 -14.00
CA THR A 92 6.70 -19.27 -13.90
C THR A 92 7.28 -19.28 -12.48
N PRO A 93 8.10 -20.28 -12.10
CA PRO A 93 8.80 -20.28 -10.81
C PRO A 93 9.61 -19.00 -10.54
N ASP A 94 10.29 -18.47 -11.56
CA ASP A 94 11.07 -17.23 -11.46
C ASP A 94 10.16 -16.01 -11.23
N GLY A 95 8.99 -15.97 -11.86
CA GLY A 95 7.98 -14.93 -11.63
C GLY A 95 7.37 -14.99 -10.24
N LEU A 96 7.09 -16.19 -9.72
CA LEU A 96 6.61 -16.35 -8.35
C LEU A 96 7.69 -15.94 -7.32
N ALA A 97 8.95 -16.32 -7.56
CA ALA A 97 10.07 -15.89 -6.72
C ALA A 97 10.29 -14.36 -6.79
N TYR A 98 10.10 -13.76 -7.96
CA TYR A 98 10.10 -12.31 -8.13
C TYR A 98 9.02 -11.65 -7.28
N ILE A 99 7.78 -12.16 -7.32
CA ILE A 99 6.66 -11.65 -6.51
C ILE A 99 6.98 -11.77 -5.02
N ASP A 100 7.43 -12.94 -4.55
CA ASP A 100 7.74 -13.17 -3.14
C ASP A 100 8.89 -12.29 -2.61
N ARG A 101 9.79 -11.86 -3.50
CA ARG A 101 10.86 -10.92 -3.16
C ARG A 101 10.35 -9.49 -3.04
N VAL A 102 9.44 -9.07 -3.92
CA VAL A 102 9.01 -7.66 -4.04
C VAL A 102 7.78 -7.36 -3.18
N ILE A 103 6.87 -8.30 -3.03
CA ILE A 103 5.57 -8.14 -2.39
C ILE A 103 5.46 -9.11 -1.22
N SER A 104 5.10 -8.59 -0.06
CA SER A 104 4.94 -9.34 1.19
C SER A 104 3.58 -9.05 1.81
N CYS A 105 3.03 -10.01 2.53
CA CYS A 105 2.01 -9.76 3.56
C CYS A 105 2.47 -10.33 4.92
N ARG A 106 3.78 -10.56 5.08
CA ARG A 106 4.32 -11.14 6.30
C ARG A 106 4.25 -10.18 7.47
N LEU A 107 4.07 -10.75 8.65
CA LEU A 107 4.28 -10.04 9.90
C LEU A 107 5.62 -10.50 10.48
N PRO A 108 6.70 -9.70 10.38
CA PRO A 108 7.97 -10.07 10.99
C PRO A 108 7.82 -10.23 12.51
N SER A 109 8.70 -11.04 13.11
CA SER A 109 8.78 -11.15 14.57
C SER A 109 9.43 -9.90 15.18
N GLU A 110 9.33 -9.73 16.50
CA GLU A 110 9.99 -8.59 17.16
C GLU A 110 11.52 -8.71 17.06
N GLU A 111 12.06 -9.93 16.95
CA GLU A 111 13.49 -10.21 16.82
C GLU A 111 14.01 -10.05 15.38
N GLU A 112 13.18 -10.32 14.37
CA GLU A 112 13.56 -10.25 12.94
C GLU A 112 13.68 -8.79 12.47
N ASP A 113 12.63 -7.98 12.66
CA ASP A 113 12.62 -6.56 12.27
C ASP A 113 11.54 -5.82 13.08
N PRO A 114 11.87 -5.28 14.28
CA PRO A 114 10.90 -4.62 15.14
C PRO A 114 10.31 -3.35 14.51
N ASP A 115 11.09 -2.64 13.69
CA ASP A 115 10.65 -1.41 13.01
C ASP A 115 9.63 -1.72 11.93
N LEU A 116 9.93 -2.69 11.05
CA LEU A 116 8.98 -3.14 10.03
C LEU A 116 7.74 -3.72 10.70
N ARG A 117 7.89 -4.47 11.79
CA ARG A 117 6.78 -5.01 12.55
C ARG A 117 5.85 -3.90 13.06
N ALA A 118 6.41 -2.84 13.63
CA ALA A 118 5.63 -1.69 14.09
C ALA A 118 4.91 -1.01 12.91
N LEU A 119 5.57 -0.87 11.76
CA LEU A 119 4.97 -0.30 10.54
C LEU A 119 3.83 -1.16 10.00
N VAL A 120 4.00 -2.48 9.92
CA VAL A 120 2.97 -3.42 9.44
C VAL A 120 1.76 -3.39 10.38
N LYS A 121 1.99 -3.46 11.69
CA LYS A 121 0.91 -3.37 12.71
C LYS A 121 0.13 -2.06 12.60
N ARG A 122 0.82 -0.96 12.36
CA ARG A 122 0.21 0.38 12.28
C ARG A 122 -0.54 0.61 10.96
N ASN A 123 0.06 0.22 9.84
CA ASN A 123 -0.38 0.69 8.51
C ASN A 123 -0.99 -0.39 7.62
N GLN A 124 -0.72 -1.68 7.88
CA GLN A 124 -1.09 -2.76 6.95
C GLN A 124 -2.14 -3.74 7.49
N ILE A 125 -2.48 -3.66 8.78
CA ILE A 125 -3.58 -4.46 9.34
C ILE A 125 -4.92 -3.85 8.91
N HIS A 126 -5.65 -4.59 8.08
CA HIS A 126 -7.02 -4.29 7.72
C HIS A 126 -7.91 -4.33 8.97
N ARG A 127 -8.67 -3.25 9.18
CA ARG A 127 -9.71 -3.14 10.19
C ARG A 127 -11.00 -2.80 9.46
N HIS A 128 -12.08 -3.51 9.79
CA HIS A 128 -13.36 -3.25 9.14
C HIS A 128 -13.81 -1.81 9.44
N THR A 129 -14.23 -1.16 8.37
CA THR A 129 -14.86 0.17 8.37
C THR A 129 -16.21 0.05 7.69
N HIS A 130 -17.03 1.10 7.77
CA HIS A 130 -18.33 1.16 7.09
C HIS A 130 -18.23 0.91 5.56
N THR A 131 -17.07 1.16 4.93
CA THR A 131 -16.85 0.90 3.49
C THR A 131 -16.56 -0.56 3.16
N CYS A 132 -16.33 -1.43 4.16
CA CYS A 132 -16.01 -2.83 3.95
C CYS A 132 -17.24 -3.64 3.50
N HIS A 133 -18.42 -3.27 3.97
CA HIS A 133 -19.68 -3.95 3.69
C HIS A 133 -20.57 -3.06 2.85
N LYS A 134 -20.40 -3.13 1.51
CA LYS A 134 -21.30 -2.42 0.59
C LYS A 134 -22.59 -3.24 0.43
N ASN A 135 -23.73 -2.56 0.35
CA ASN A 135 -25.05 -3.17 0.10
C ASN A 135 -25.42 -4.30 1.09
N ASN A 136 -25.10 -4.12 2.39
CA ASN A 136 -25.35 -5.12 3.45
C ASN A 136 -24.71 -6.49 3.18
N SER A 137 -23.62 -6.55 2.42
CA SER A 137 -22.84 -7.78 2.25
C SER A 137 -22.28 -8.25 3.60
N GLU A 138 -22.55 -9.50 3.96
CA GLU A 138 -21.92 -10.16 5.13
C GLU A 138 -20.41 -10.35 4.93
N THR A 139 -19.95 -10.33 3.67
CA THR A 139 -18.54 -10.48 3.32
C THR A 139 -17.87 -9.13 3.11
N CYS A 140 -16.62 -9.01 3.58
CA CYS A 140 -15.80 -7.84 3.32
C CYS A 140 -15.47 -7.75 1.83
N ARG A 141 -15.73 -6.60 1.20
CA ARG A 141 -15.49 -6.36 -0.24
C ARG A 141 -14.02 -6.52 -0.67
N PHE A 142 -13.10 -6.51 0.29
CA PHE A 142 -11.66 -6.67 0.09
C PHE A 142 -11.19 -8.10 0.41
N ALA A 143 -12.13 -9.04 0.56
CA ALA A 143 -11.90 -10.45 0.85
C ALA A 143 -11.13 -10.72 2.15
N PHE A 144 -11.33 -9.88 3.18
CA PHE A 144 -10.78 -10.13 4.52
C PHE A 144 -11.78 -10.90 5.42
N PRO A 145 -11.31 -11.82 6.29
CA PRO A 145 -9.93 -12.28 6.40
C PRO A 145 -9.53 -13.13 5.18
N ARG A 146 -8.30 -12.96 4.70
CA ARG A 146 -7.80 -13.72 3.55
C ARG A 146 -7.32 -15.11 3.98
N ASP A 147 -7.59 -16.13 3.16
CA ASP A 147 -7.26 -17.52 3.48
C ASP A 147 -5.74 -17.79 3.59
N ARG A 148 -5.39 -18.77 4.42
CA ARG A 148 -4.02 -19.32 4.50
C ARG A 148 -3.61 -19.84 3.12
N CYS A 149 -2.40 -19.50 2.70
CA CYS A 149 -1.83 -19.98 1.46
C CYS A 149 -0.38 -20.44 1.69
N VAL A 150 -0.06 -21.68 1.35
CA VAL A 150 1.26 -22.28 1.61
C VAL A 150 2.36 -21.76 0.67
N GLN A 151 1.97 -21.33 -0.53
CA GLN A 151 2.84 -20.81 -1.57
C GLN A 151 2.10 -19.76 -2.39
N THR A 152 2.83 -18.78 -2.91
CA THR A 152 2.25 -17.76 -3.79
C THR A 152 1.77 -18.39 -5.08
N ARG A 153 0.59 -18.00 -5.55
CA ARG A 153 -0.04 -18.52 -6.76
C ARG A 153 -0.78 -17.44 -7.52
N ILE A 154 -0.69 -17.49 -8.84
CA ILE A 154 -1.59 -16.75 -9.72
C ILE A 154 -2.83 -17.61 -9.96
N ALA A 155 -3.95 -17.21 -9.37
CA ALA A 155 -5.23 -17.85 -9.59
C ALA A 155 -5.96 -17.20 -10.79
N ARG A 156 -6.62 -18.03 -11.60
CA ARG A 156 -7.59 -17.59 -12.61
C ARG A 156 -9.03 -17.59 -12.08
N ILE A 157 -9.20 -17.42 -10.77
CA ILE A 157 -10.41 -17.85 -10.07
C ILE A 157 -10.95 -16.69 -9.24
N ALA A 158 -11.71 -15.84 -9.91
CA ALA A 158 -12.93 -15.34 -9.30
C ALA A 158 -14.10 -15.85 -10.16
N PRO A 159 -15.33 -15.88 -9.64
CA PRO A 159 -16.50 -16.14 -10.47
C PRO A 159 -16.44 -15.21 -11.69
N PRO A 160 -16.69 -15.69 -12.92
CA PRO A 160 -16.60 -14.88 -14.14
C PRO A 160 -17.44 -13.59 -14.11
N SER A 161 -18.38 -13.50 -13.16
CA SER A 161 -19.32 -12.42 -12.93
C SER A 161 -18.92 -11.41 -11.85
N SER A 162 -17.79 -11.56 -11.14
CA SER A 162 -17.39 -10.52 -10.19
C SER A 162 -16.79 -9.33 -10.94
N ASP A 163 -17.17 -8.11 -10.57
CA ASP A 163 -16.60 -6.88 -11.15
C ASP A 163 -15.06 -6.86 -11.08
N GLU A 164 -14.49 -7.52 -10.07
CA GLU A 164 -13.04 -7.67 -9.89
C GLU A 164 -12.44 -8.62 -10.92
N PHE A 165 -13.12 -9.74 -11.24
CA PHE A 165 -12.70 -10.68 -12.28
C PHE A 165 -12.61 -9.99 -13.64
N ILE A 166 -13.64 -9.23 -13.98
CA ILE A 166 -13.75 -8.53 -15.27
C ILE A 166 -12.66 -7.45 -15.39
N ARG A 167 -12.43 -6.67 -14.33
CA ARG A 167 -11.39 -5.62 -14.31
C ARG A 167 -9.96 -6.16 -14.38
N ASN A 168 -9.69 -7.30 -13.76
CA ASN A 168 -8.34 -7.89 -13.69
C ASN A 168 -8.07 -8.92 -14.80
N GLY A 169 -8.93 -9.03 -15.82
CA GLY A 169 -8.79 -10.04 -16.88
C GLY A 169 -8.73 -11.47 -16.32
N GLY A 170 -9.40 -11.69 -15.19
CA GLY A 170 -9.46 -12.97 -14.49
C GLY A 170 -8.20 -13.40 -13.74
N ARG A 171 -7.13 -12.57 -13.62
CA ARG A 171 -5.90 -12.93 -12.90
C ARG A 171 -5.85 -12.34 -11.51
N PHE A 172 -5.54 -13.17 -10.52
CA PHE A 172 -5.41 -12.77 -9.11
C PHE A 172 -4.17 -13.38 -8.48
N CYS A 173 -3.30 -12.55 -7.90
CA CYS A 173 -2.16 -13.04 -7.12
C CYS A 173 -2.58 -13.31 -5.67
N THR A 174 -2.56 -14.58 -5.26
CA THR A 174 -2.69 -14.97 -3.85
C THR A 174 -1.29 -15.19 -3.29
N LEU A 175 -0.84 -14.29 -2.41
CA LEU A 175 0.44 -14.43 -1.73
C LEU A 175 0.42 -15.55 -0.70
N LYS A 176 1.59 -16.19 -0.51
CA LYS A 176 1.88 -17.05 0.62
C LYS A 176 1.61 -16.31 1.93
N ARG A 177 0.77 -16.91 2.78
CA ARG A 177 0.41 -16.36 4.10
C ARG A 177 0.02 -17.42 5.10
N THR A 178 0.36 -17.16 6.36
CA THR A 178 -0.06 -17.93 7.54
C THR A 178 -1.39 -17.40 8.08
N THR A 179 -1.97 -18.11 9.05
CA THR A 179 -3.21 -17.68 9.74
C THR A 179 -3.05 -16.36 10.50
N ASN A 180 -1.83 -16.03 10.94
CA ASN A 180 -1.53 -14.78 11.65
C ASN A 180 -1.48 -13.56 10.72
N GLU A 181 -1.41 -13.79 9.41
CA GLU A 181 -1.26 -12.76 8.38
C GLU A 181 -2.54 -12.53 7.58
N LYS A 182 -3.65 -13.20 7.97
CA LYS A 182 -4.94 -13.15 7.25
C LYS A 182 -5.57 -11.76 7.15
N TRP A 183 -5.11 -10.81 7.97
CA TRP A 183 -5.59 -9.42 8.03
C TRP A 183 -4.61 -8.41 7.46
N ILE A 184 -3.49 -8.85 6.88
CA ILE A 184 -2.42 -7.96 6.43
C ILE A 184 -2.56 -7.72 4.92
N ASN A 185 -2.58 -6.45 4.53
CA ASN A 185 -2.52 -6.02 3.13
C ASN A 185 -1.18 -6.41 2.48
N ASN A 186 -1.15 -6.39 1.15
CA ASN A 186 0.08 -6.63 0.41
C ASN A 186 0.93 -5.35 0.39
N TYR A 187 2.20 -5.44 0.75
CA TYR A 187 3.11 -4.31 0.83
C TYR A 187 4.51 -4.67 0.33
N ASN A 188 5.30 -3.65 0.01
CA ASN A 188 6.75 -3.79 -0.17
C ASN A 188 7.44 -3.20 1.07
N GLN A 189 8.43 -3.91 1.59
CA GLN A 189 9.07 -3.56 2.87
C GLN A 189 9.77 -2.19 2.81
N GLU A 190 10.48 -1.91 1.72
CA GLU A 190 11.19 -0.63 1.52
C GLU A 190 10.22 0.52 1.29
N ILE A 191 9.18 0.32 0.49
CA ILE A 191 8.14 1.33 0.24
C ILE A 191 7.41 1.67 1.54
N LEU A 192 7.11 0.66 2.37
CA LEU A 192 6.47 0.86 3.66
C LEU A 192 7.34 1.66 4.63
N LYS A 193 8.65 1.40 4.67
CA LYS A 193 9.62 2.20 5.43
C LYS A 193 9.73 3.62 4.88
N PHE A 194 9.68 3.80 3.55
CA PHE A 194 9.77 5.11 2.90
C PHE A 194 8.56 5.99 3.17
N PHE A 195 7.34 5.50 2.91
CA PHE A 195 6.13 6.31 3.04
C PHE A 195 5.55 6.31 4.43
N ASN A 196 5.77 5.24 5.21
CA ASN A 196 5.08 5.03 6.48
C ASN A 196 3.56 5.22 6.34
N ALA A 197 2.98 4.61 5.30
CA ALA A 197 1.57 4.71 4.96
C ALA A 197 1.02 3.35 4.53
N ASN A 198 -0.31 3.21 4.53
CA ASN A 198 -0.96 2.05 3.96
C ASN A 198 -0.69 1.95 2.44
N MET A 199 -0.62 0.72 1.92
CA MET A 199 -0.54 0.43 0.49
C MET A 199 -1.19 -0.92 0.21
N ASP A 200 -1.55 -1.16 -1.05
CA ASP A 200 -1.95 -2.48 -1.54
C ASP A 200 -1.23 -2.73 -2.86
N ILE A 201 -0.11 -3.45 -2.80
CA ILE A 201 0.73 -3.73 -3.97
C ILE A 201 0.30 -5.05 -4.60
N GLN A 202 0.18 -5.04 -5.93
CA GLN A 202 -0.18 -6.18 -6.74
C GLN A 202 0.77 -6.27 -7.95
N PRO A 203 1.13 -7.48 -8.40
CA PRO A 203 1.97 -7.67 -9.58
C PRO A 203 1.21 -7.40 -10.89
#